data_AF-A0A0H3NZ20-F1
#
_entry.id   AF-A0A0H3NZ20-F1
#
_cell.length_a   1.000
_cell.length_b   1.000
_cell.length_c   1.000
_cell.angle_alpha   90.00
_cell.angle_beta   90.00
_cell.angle_gamma   90.00
#
_symmetry.space_group_name_H-M   'P 1'
#
loop_
_entity.id
_entity.type
_entity.pdbx_description
1 polymer ?
#
loop_
_entity_poly.entity_id
_entity_poly.type
_entity_poly.pdbx_seq_one_letter_code
_entity_poly.pdbx_strand_id
1 'polypeptide(L)'
;MGYKGVAEFLQFLTQPEIAAEWHQKTGYLPITTAAYELTKQQGFYDKNPGADVATRQMLNKPPLPYTKGLRLGNMPQIRTVVDEELEGVWTGKKTPQQALDTAVSRGDVLLRRFEQTNKAI
;
A
#
# COMPACT_ATOMS: atom_id res chain seq x y z
N MET A 1 22.68 -17.80 11.52
CA MET A 1 23.65 -16.73 11.16
C MET A 1 23.12 -15.75 10.09
N GLY A 2 22.27 -16.15 9.13
CA GLY A 2 21.73 -15.23 8.11
C GLY A 2 20.78 -14.12 8.60
N TYR A 3 20.00 -14.35 9.66
CA TYR A 3 19.02 -13.36 10.12
C TYR A 3 19.62 -12.12 10.79
N LYS A 4 20.84 -12.20 11.34
CA LYS A 4 21.49 -11.05 11.99
C LYS A 4 21.83 -9.96 10.98
N GLY A 5 22.47 -10.33 9.86
CA GLY A 5 22.77 -9.38 8.78
C GLY A 5 21.50 -8.80 8.14
N VAL A 6 20.46 -9.62 7.95
CA VAL A 6 19.16 -9.14 7.45
C VAL A 6 18.54 -8.12 8.42
N ALA A 7 18.56 -8.40 9.72
CA ALA A 7 18.02 -7.49 10.73
C ALA A 7 18.80 -6.17 10.81
N GLU A 8 20.13 -6.23 10.81
CA GLU A 8 21.01 -5.05 10.80
C GLU A 8 20.78 -4.20 9.53
N PHE A 9 20.61 -4.84 8.38
CA PHE A 9 20.31 -4.13 7.14
C PHE A 9 18.94 -3.46 7.14
N LEU A 10 17.88 -4.15 7.62
CA LEU A 10 16.55 -3.54 7.78
C LEU A 10 16.57 -2.39 8.80
N GLN A 11 17.40 -2.50 9.85
CA GLN A 11 17.59 -1.41 10.80
C GLN A 11 18.30 -0.22 10.16
N PHE A 12 19.33 -0.45 9.34
CA PHE A 12 20.00 0.58 8.57
C PHE A 12 19.01 1.32 7.64
N LEU A 13 18.19 0.59 6.89
CA LEU A 13 17.19 1.20 5.98
C LEU A 13 16.12 2.04 6.70
N THR A 14 15.88 1.78 7.98
CA THR A 14 14.89 2.51 8.79
C THR A 14 15.49 3.65 9.62
N GLN A 15 16.82 3.87 9.55
CA GLN A 15 17.45 5.05 10.14
C GLN A 15 16.86 6.34 9.53
N PRO A 16 16.61 7.40 10.33
CA PRO A 16 15.95 8.61 9.86
C PRO A 16 16.60 9.22 8.62
N GLU A 17 17.94 9.28 8.58
CA GLU A 17 18.72 9.87 7.49
C GLU A 17 18.59 9.06 6.20
N ILE A 18 18.67 7.73 6.29
CA ILE A 18 18.57 6.83 5.14
C ILE A 18 17.16 6.82 4.57
N ALA A 19 16.15 6.73 5.44
CA ALA A 19 14.76 6.77 5.03
C ALA A 19 14.35 8.15 4.47
N ALA A 20 14.89 9.25 5.01
CA ALA A 20 14.67 10.60 4.49
C ALA A 20 15.32 10.76 3.11
N GLU A 21 16.58 10.32 2.94
CA GLU A 21 17.27 10.35 1.65
C GLU A 21 16.49 9.55 0.59
N TRP A 22 16.04 8.34 0.94
CA TRP A 22 15.24 7.51 0.04
C TRP A 22 13.95 8.23 -0.40
N HIS A 23 13.20 8.80 0.56
CA HIS A 23 11.99 9.56 0.26
C HIS A 23 12.28 10.73 -0.69
N GLN A 24 13.31 11.54 -0.39
CA GLN A 24 13.66 12.73 -1.18
C GLN A 24 14.13 12.40 -2.60
N LYS A 25 14.87 11.29 -2.77
CA LYS A 25 15.41 10.89 -4.08
C LYS A 25 14.41 10.16 -4.96
N THR A 26 13.44 9.45 -4.38
CA THR A 26 12.56 8.54 -5.12
C THR A 26 11.10 8.99 -5.19
N GLY A 27 10.68 9.88 -4.29
CA GLY A 27 9.28 10.29 -4.15
C GLY A 27 8.39 9.28 -3.40
N TYR A 28 8.91 8.11 -3.01
CA TYR A 28 8.17 7.20 -2.11
C TYR A 28 8.00 7.81 -0.73
N LEU A 29 6.98 7.38 0.02
CA LEU A 29 6.71 7.87 1.37
C LEU A 29 7.90 7.63 2.33
N PRO A 30 8.15 8.55 3.29
CA PRO A 30 9.03 8.26 4.41
C PRO A 30 8.39 7.19 5.29
N ILE A 31 9.13 6.10 5.53
CA ILE A 31 8.60 4.91 6.23
C ILE A 31 8.56 5.07 7.76
N THR A 32 9.13 6.15 8.30
CA THR A 32 9.10 6.49 9.73
C THR A 32 8.72 7.96 9.93
N THR A 33 8.07 8.27 11.05
CA THR A 33 7.78 9.66 11.44
C THR A 33 9.06 10.49 11.60
N ALA A 34 10.14 9.88 12.10
CA ALA A 34 11.42 10.56 12.26
C ALA A 34 12.01 11.03 10.92
N ALA A 35 11.92 10.21 9.87
CA ALA A 35 12.37 10.59 8.52
C ALA A 35 11.50 11.71 7.91
N TYR A 36 10.20 11.70 8.17
CA TYR A 36 9.28 12.77 7.77
C TYR A 36 9.66 14.11 8.43
N GLU A 37 9.85 14.12 9.75
CA GLU A 37 10.25 15.32 10.50
C GLU A 37 11.64 15.81 10.10
N LEU A 38 12.59 14.90 9.88
CA LEU A 38 13.93 15.26 9.39
C LEU A 38 13.86 15.93 8.02
N THR A 39 13.10 15.35 7.08
CA THR A 39 12.91 15.91 5.73
C THR A 39 12.29 17.32 5.80
N LYS A 40 11.34 17.53 6.72
CA LYS A 40 10.75 18.85 6.98
C LYS A 40 11.78 19.84 7.52
N GLN A 41 12.57 19.45 8.52
CA GLN A 41 13.62 20.29 9.12
C GLN A 41 14.72 20.68 8.13
N GLN A 42 15.00 19.82 7.16
CA GLN A 42 15.94 20.10 6.06
C GLN A 42 15.39 21.09 5.01
N GLY A 43 14.13 21.55 5.16
CA GLY A 43 13.49 22.49 4.24
C GLY A 43 13.13 21.87 2.89
N PHE A 44 13.07 20.54 2.79
CA PHE A 44 12.79 19.86 1.52
C PHE A 44 11.37 20.16 1.02
N TYR A 45 10.38 20.19 1.91
CA TYR A 45 8.99 20.45 1.53
C TYR A 45 8.73 21.89 1.11
N ASP A 46 9.51 22.85 1.63
CA ASP A 46 9.43 24.24 1.17
C ASP A 46 9.95 24.37 -0.27
N LYS A 47 10.99 23.61 -0.61
CA LYS A 47 11.57 23.56 -1.97
C LYS A 47 10.77 22.68 -2.93
N ASN A 48 10.02 21.71 -2.40
CA ASN A 48 9.21 20.77 -3.17
C ASN A 48 7.76 20.76 -2.64
N PRO A 49 6.99 21.83 -2.90
CA PRO A 49 5.62 21.93 -2.40
C PRO A 49 4.77 20.74 -2.85
N GLY A 50 4.05 20.14 -1.90
CA GLY A 50 3.19 18.97 -2.15
C GLY A 50 3.84 17.62 -1.85
N ALA A 51 5.16 17.55 -1.68
CA ALA A 51 5.85 16.30 -1.36
C ALA A 51 5.50 15.74 0.05
N ASP A 52 4.90 16.55 0.93
CA ASP A 52 4.41 16.15 2.26
C ASP A 52 2.94 15.65 2.27
N VAL A 53 2.17 15.93 1.20
CA VAL A 53 0.72 15.69 1.16
C VAL A 53 0.37 14.22 1.39
N ALA A 54 1.12 13.31 0.76
CA ALA A 54 0.88 11.88 0.90
C ALA A 54 1.12 11.41 2.36
N THR A 55 2.16 11.90 3.03
CA THR A 55 2.42 11.58 4.44
C THR A 55 1.32 12.12 5.35
N ARG A 56 0.88 13.36 5.12
CA ARG A 56 -0.27 13.93 5.84
C ARG A 56 -1.54 13.11 5.67
N GLN A 57 -1.79 12.58 4.47
CA GLN A 57 -2.92 11.69 4.22
C GLN A 57 -2.82 10.39 5.05
N MET A 58 -1.62 9.79 5.12
CA MET A 58 -1.39 8.58 5.93
C MET A 58 -1.59 8.81 7.43
N LEU A 59 -1.31 10.03 7.92
CA LEU A 59 -1.43 10.40 9.34
C LEU A 59 -2.77 11.07 9.70
N ASN A 60 -3.70 11.22 8.73
CA ASN A 60 -4.91 12.02 8.90
C ASN A 60 -5.79 11.58 10.09
N LYS A 61 -5.94 10.26 10.30
CA LYS A 61 -6.67 9.68 11.42
C LYS A 61 -5.99 8.40 11.90
N PRO A 62 -6.08 8.04 13.19
CA PRO A 62 -5.65 6.73 13.66
C PRO A 62 -6.37 5.60 12.90
N PRO A 63 -5.66 4.52 12.54
CA PRO A 63 -6.27 3.44 11.76
C PRO A 63 -7.25 2.63 12.61
N LEU A 64 -8.43 2.38 12.05
CA LEU A 64 -9.40 1.40 12.56
C LEU A 64 -8.93 -0.02 12.26
N PRO A 65 -9.47 -1.05 12.96
CA PRO A 65 -9.07 -2.45 12.76
C PRO A 65 -9.06 -2.92 11.30
N TYR A 66 -9.99 -2.42 10.47
CA TYR A 66 -10.17 -2.79 9.06
C TYR A 66 -9.56 -1.77 8.06
N THR A 67 -8.81 -0.78 8.53
CA THR A 67 -8.18 0.25 7.67
C THR A 67 -6.65 0.26 7.73
N LYS A 68 -6.03 -0.73 8.39
CA LYS A 68 -4.57 -0.89 8.48
C LYS A 68 -3.91 -1.33 7.16
N GLY A 69 -4.73 -1.66 6.17
CA GLY A 69 -4.34 -2.25 4.91
C GLY A 69 -5.24 -3.44 4.56
N LEU A 70 -4.91 -4.10 3.46
CA LEU A 70 -5.65 -5.23 2.94
C LEU A 70 -4.77 -6.48 2.94
N ARG A 71 -5.25 -7.58 3.52
CA ARG A 71 -4.53 -8.87 3.58
C ARG A 71 -5.41 -9.96 2.98
N LEU A 72 -5.30 -10.12 1.66
CA LEU A 72 -6.03 -11.13 0.90
C LEU A 72 -5.06 -12.02 0.15
N GLY A 73 -5.29 -13.34 0.19
CA GLY A 73 -4.63 -14.26 -0.71
C GLY A 73 -5.13 -14.05 -2.15
N ASN A 74 -4.27 -14.33 -3.14
CA ASN A 74 -4.57 -14.06 -4.56
C ASN A 74 -4.91 -12.58 -4.87
N MET A 75 -4.42 -11.62 -4.06
CA MET A 75 -4.67 -10.18 -4.28
C MET A 75 -4.27 -9.69 -5.69
N PRO A 76 -3.15 -10.10 -6.31
CA PRO A 76 -2.84 -9.66 -7.68
C PRO A 76 -3.95 -10.00 -8.68
N GLN A 77 -4.51 -11.21 -8.61
CA GLN A 77 -5.60 -11.64 -9.48
C GLN A 77 -6.92 -10.92 -9.13
N ILE A 78 -7.18 -10.71 -7.84
CA ILE A 78 -8.35 -9.93 -7.41
C ILE A 78 -8.28 -8.49 -7.94
N ARG A 79 -7.09 -7.87 -8.00
CA ARG A 79 -6.92 -6.55 -8.62
C ARG A 79 -7.29 -6.57 -10.10
N THR A 80 -6.80 -7.54 -10.87
CA THR A 80 -7.17 -7.69 -12.29
C THR A 80 -8.69 -7.81 -12.47
N VAL A 81 -9.36 -8.60 -11.62
CA VAL A 81 -10.83 -8.69 -11.63
C VAL A 81 -11.46 -7.32 -11.40
N VAL A 82 -11.04 -6.58 -10.37
CA VAL A 82 -11.57 -5.24 -10.08
C VAL A 82 -11.34 -4.28 -11.24
N ASP A 83 -10.14 -4.30 -11.83
CA ASP A 83 -9.78 -3.42 -12.96
C ASP A 83 -10.68 -3.69 -14.18
N GLU A 84 -10.85 -4.95 -14.59
CA GLU A 84 -11.73 -5.36 -15.69
C GLU A 84 -13.19 -4.95 -15.46
N GLU A 85 -13.70 -5.12 -14.24
CA GLU A 85 -15.09 -4.78 -13.92
C GLU A 85 -15.31 -3.27 -13.92
N LEU A 86 -14.33 -2.49 -13.45
CA LEU A 86 -14.37 -1.02 -13.51
C LEU A 86 -14.24 -0.51 -14.95
N GLU A 87 -13.41 -1.13 -15.80
CA GLU A 87 -13.40 -0.84 -17.26
C GLU A 87 -14.78 -1.01 -17.90
N GLY A 88 -15.55 -2.01 -17.44
CA GLY A 88 -16.95 -2.19 -17.83
C GLY A 88 -17.84 -1.00 -17.48
N VAL A 89 -17.60 -0.33 -16.34
CA VAL A 89 -18.30 0.89 -15.95
C VAL A 89 -17.91 2.05 -16.84
N TRP A 90 -16.61 2.28 -17.04
CA TRP A 90 -16.10 3.42 -17.83
C TRP A 90 -16.52 3.35 -19.31
N THR A 91 -16.68 2.13 -19.83
CA THR A 91 -17.14 1.88 -21.21
C THR A 91 -18.67 1.79 -21.33
N GLY A 92 -19.42 1.99 -20.25
CA GLY A 92 -20.89 1.96 -20.24
C GLY A 92 -21.51 0.57 -20.41
N LYS A 93 -20.72 -0.51 -20.29
CA LYS A 93 -21.18 -1.90 -20.44
C LYS A 93 -21.87 -2.44 -19.19
N LYS A 94 -21.56 -1.88 -18.01
CA LYS A 94 -22.14 -2.26 -16.72
C LYS A 94 -22.48 -1.02 -15.91
N THR A 95 -23.53 -1.10 -15.09
CA THR A 95 -23.74 -0.11 -14.03
C THR A 95 -22.66 -0.27 -12.95
N PRO A 96 -22.37 0.77 -12.14
CA PRO A 96 -21.43 0.65 -11.03
C PRO A 96 -21.77 -0.50 -10.07
N GLN A 97 -23.05 -0.69 -9.76
CA GLN A 97 -23.50 -1.77 -8.88
C GLN A 97 -23.21 -3.15 -9.48
N GLN A 98 -23.56 -3.37 -10.75
CA GLN A 98 -23.34 -4.64 -11.44
C GLN A 98 -21.85 -5.01 -11.52
N ALA A 99 -20.99 -4.03 -11.81
CA ALA A 99 -19.55 -4.23 -11.85
C ALA A 99 -18.99 -4.65 -10.48
N LEU A 100 -19.36 -3.93 -9.42
CA LEU A 100 -18.87 -4.23 -8.07
C LEU A 100 -19.40 -5.59 -7.56
N ASP A 101 -20.67 -5.92 -7.80
CA ASP A 101 -21.23 -7.23 -7.42
C ASP A 101 -20.52 -8.37 -8.15
N THR A 102 -20.21 -8.18 -9.44
CA THR A 102 -19.44 -9.17 -10.22
C THR A 102 -18.02 -9.29 -9.69
N ALA A 103 -17.36 -8.18 -9.38
CA ALA A 103 -16.00 -8.18 -8.84
C ALA A 103 -15.91 -8.91 -7.50
N VAL A 104 -16.88 -8.69 -6.60
CA VAL A 104 -16.99 -9.41 -5.32
C VAL A 104 -17.18 -10.90 -5.56
N SER A 105 -18.14 -11.30 -6.40
CA SER A 105 -18.41 -12.72 -6.68
C SER A 105 -17.17 -13.45 -7.24
N ARG A 106 -16.51 -12.85 -8.25
CA ARG A 106 -15.28 -13.40 -8.85
C ARG A 106 -14.11 -13.42 -7.86
N GLY A 107 -13.98 -12.36 -7.05
CA GLY A 107 -12.97 -12.25 -6.01
C GLY A 107 -13.11 -13.31 -4.90
N ASP A 108 -14.34 -13.56 -4.45
CA ASP A 108 -14.62 -14.55 -3.41
C ASP A 108 -14.24 -15.98 -3.84
N VAL A 109 -14.42 -16.32 -5.11
CA VAL A 109 -13.94 -17.60 -5.67
C VAL A 109 -12.41 -17.72 -5.53
N LEU A 110 -11.68 -16.63 -5.80
CA LEU A 110 -10.21 -16.60 -5.66
C LEU A 110 -9.77 -16.70 -4.19
N LEU A 111 -10.50 -16.07 -3.28
CA LEU A 111 -10.26 -16.16 -1.84
C LEU A 111 -10.50 -17.59 -1.32
N ARG A 112 -11.59 -18.23 -1.73
CA ARG A 112 -11.88 -19.63 -1.36
C ARG A 112 -10.83 -20.59 -1.90
N ARG A 113 -10.36 -20.38 -3.13
CA ARG A 113 -9.25 -21.16 -3.68
C ARG A 113 -7.98 -21.00 -2.83
N PHE A 114 -7.61 -19.78 -2.48
CA PHE A 114 -6.45 -19.53 -1.61
C PHE A 114 -6.62 -20.21 -0.23
N GLU A 115 -7.79 -20.07 0.38
CA GLU A 115 -8.11 -20.71 1.66
C GLU A 115 -7.93 -22.24 1.57
N GLN A 116 -8.46 -22.88 0.52
CA GLN A 116 -8.34 -24.32 0.31
C GLN A 116 -6.89 -24.78 0.10
N THR A 117 -6.12 -24.05 -0.71
CA THR A 117 -4.70 -24.40 -0.97
C THR A 117 -3.85 -24.35 0.30
N ASN A 118 -4.15 -23.46 1.23
CA ASN A 118 -3.37 -23.31 2.46
C ASN A 118 -3.93 -24.10 3.65
N LYS A 119 -5.11 -24.72 3.54
CA LYS A 119 -5.67 -25.63 4.58
C LYS A 119 -4.99 -26.99 4.61
N ALA A 120 -4.28 -27.38 3.55
CA ALA A 120 -3.59 -28.66 3.43
C ALA A 120 -2.15 -28.65 3.98
N ILE A 121 -1.76 -27.57 4.67
CA ILE A 121 -0.48 -27.37 5.36
C ILE A 121 -0.78 -27.16 6.84
#